data_AF-A0A3P6EIF1-F1
#
_entry.id   AF-A0A3P6EIF1-F1
#
_cell.length_a   1.000
_cell.length_b   1.000
_cell.length_c   1.000
_cell.angle_alpha   90.00
_cell.angle_beta   90.00
_cell.angle_gamma   90.00
#
_symmetry.space_group_name_H-M   'P 1'
#
loop_
_entity.id
_entity.type
_entity.pdbx_description
1 polymer ?
#
loop_
_entity_poly.entity_id
_entity_poly.type
_entity_poly.pdbx_seq_one_letter_code
_entity_poly.pdbx_strand_id
1 'polypeptide(L)'
;MWISIPKRHIVVWDSICSNISPEELDCASSDEQRAQYSLEPFTYERPTNIPPARAGDCGVYTLKYIECHALGIEFSKKDCAKASGKTMRDKMAVDIFQELPNAHEFENKDNDANLGAYEVKSPGMLDELTISSLESLLSSGLL
;
A
#
# COMPACT_ATOMS: atom_id res chain seq x y z
N MET A 1 -6.10 -5.58 -0.16
CA MET A 1 -6.76 -6.74 0.50
C MET A 1 -6.59 -6.61 1.99
N TRP A 2 -7.67 -6.64 2.76
CA TRP A 2 -7.68 -6.63 4.22
C TRP A 2 -8.32 -7.93 4.72
N ILE A 3 -7.74 -8.57 5.74
CA ILE A 3 -8.22 -9.85 6.26
C ILE A 3 -8.50 -9.72 7.75
N SER A 4 -9.75 -9.88 8.16
CA SER A 4 -10.12 -10.06 9.56
C SER A 4 -10.13 -11.55 9.90
N ILE A 5 -9.07 -12.01 10.57
CA ILE A 5 -8.97 -13.40 11.02
C ILE A 5 -10.09 -13.76 12.02
N PRO A 6 -10.39 -12.94 13.06
CA PRO A 6 -11.44 -13.29 14.03
C PRO A 6 -12.84 -13.36 13.42
N LYS A 7 -13.13 -12.52 12.41
CA LYS A 7 -14.43 -12.50 11.72
C LYS A 7 -14.48 -13.40 10.49
N ARG A 8 -13.35 -14.02 10.12
CA ARG A 8 -13.19 -14.78 8.88
C ARG A 8 -13.71 -14.03 7.66
N HIS A 9 -13.37 -12.75 7.59
CA HIS A 9 -13.89 -11.85 6.58
C HIS A 9 -12.77 -11.15 5.83
N ILE A 10 -12.78 -11.28 4.50
CA ILE A 10 -11.80 -10.68 3.60
C ILE A 10 -12.47 -9.51 2.87
N VAL A 11 -11.91 -8.32 3.04
CA VAL A 11 -12.30 -7.15 2.24
C VAL A 11 -11.30 -7.01 1.10
N VAL A 12 -11.74 -7.32 -0.11
CA VAL A 12 -10.94 -7.13 -1.31
C VAL A 12 -11.14 -5.69 -1.79
N TRP A 13 -10.29 -4.81 -1.30
CA TRP A 13 -10.22 -3.44 -1.78
C TRP A 13 -9.25 -3.33 -2.95
N ASP A 14 -9.71 -2.73 -4.05
CA ASP A 14 -8.96 -2.55 -5.29
C ASP A 14 -9.15 -1.13 -5.82
N SER A 15 -8.04 -0.39 -5.96
CA SER A 15 -8.00 0.96 -6.52
C SER A 15 -8.17 1.00 -8.05
N ILE A 16 -7.90 -0.12 -8.73
CA ILE A 16 -7.99 -0.29 -10.18
C ILE A 16 -8.98 -1.41 -10.43
N CYS A 17 -10.27 -1.07 -10.44
CA CYS A 17 -11.33 -2.06 -10.60
C CYS A 17 -11.05 -2.99 -11.80
N SER A 18 -11.04 -4.31 -11.54
CA SER A 18 -10.98 -5.45 -12.50
C SER A 18 -9.69 -6.27 -12.54
N ASN A 19 -8.69 -6.03 -11.68
CA ASN A 19 -7.42 -6.77 -11.76
C ASN A 19 -7.44 -8.18 -11.13
N ILE A 20 -8.40 -8.47 -10.24
CA ILE A 20 -8.48 -9.76 -9.54
C ILE A 20 -9.92 -10.29 -9.63
N SER A 21 -10.09 -11.51 -10.12
CA SER A 21 -11.38 -12.21 -10.16
C SER A 21 -11.68 -12.91 -8.81
N PRO A 22 -12.94 -13.22 -8.48
CA PRO A 22 -13.26 -14.03 -7.29
C PRO A 22 -12.60 -15.41 -7.30
N GLU A 23 -12.40 -16.00 -8.48
CA GLU A 23 -11.82 -17.34 -8.66
C GLU A 23 -10.32 -17.37 -8.28
N GLU A 24 -9.60 -16.27 -8.52
CA GLU A 24 -8.18 -16.14 -8.16
C GLU A 24 -7.97 -15.99 -6.63
N LEU A 25 -9.00 -15.60 -5.88
CA LEU A 25 -8.92 -15.41 -4.43
C LEU A 25 -8.94 -16.75 -3.66
N ASP A 26 -9.55 -17.79 -4.24
CA ASP A 26 -9.72 -19.10 -3.58
C ASP A 26 -8.44 -19.97 -3.63
N CYS A 27 -7.45 -19.57 -4.44
CA CYS A 27 -6.22 -20.34 -4.66
C CYS A 27 -5.10 -20.08 -3.63
N ALA A 28 -5.27 -19.14 -2.69
CA ALA A 28 -4.16 -18.63 -1.87
C ALA A 28 -3.80 -19.48 -0.63
N SER A 29 -4.55 -20.53 -0.29
CA SER A 29 -4.22 -21.42 0.84
C SER A 29 -3.65 -22.75 0.34
N SER A 30 -2.35 -23.00 0.57
CA SER A 30 -1.84 -24.37 0.44
C SER A 30 -2.45 -25.27 1.53
N ASP A 31 -2.70 -26.53 1.20
CA ASP A 31 -3.41 -27.48 2.07
C ASP A 31 -2.74 -27.68 3.44
N GLU A 32 -1.43 -27.45 3.52
CA GLU A 32 -0.62 -27.67 4.72
C GLU A 32 -0.84 -26.61 5.80
N GLN A 33 -1.09 -25.33 5.44
CA GLN A 33 -1.42 -24.27 6.41
C GLN A 33 -2.91 -24.23 6.75
N ARG A 34 -3.76 -24.84 5.92
CA ARG A 34 -5.21 -24.96 6.14
C ARG A 34 -5.55 -25.82 7.35
N ALA A 35 -4.67 -26.74 7.76
CA ALA A 35 -4.91 -27.67 8.87
C ALA A 35 -5.07 -27.00 10.25
N GLN A 36 -4.60 -25.76 10.44
CA GLN A 36 -4.68 -25.03 11.71
C GLN A 36 -5.98 -24.22 11.89
N TYR A 37 -6.69 -23.93 10.79
CA TYR A 37 -7.91 -23.13 10.79
C TYR A 37 -9.12 -24.00 10.43
N SER A 38 -10.29 -23.72 11.02
CA SER A 38 -11.46 -24.56 10.74
C SER A 38 -11.82 -24.52 9.25
N LEU A 39 -12.31 -25.64 8.73
CA LEU A 39 -12.56 -25.83 7.28
C LEU A 39 -13.62 -24.90 6.68
N GLU A 40 -14.35 -24.12 7.50
CA GLU A 40 -15.37 -23.23 6.94
C GLU A 40 -14.73 -22.16 6.05
N PRO A 41 -15.37 -21.74 4.95
CA PRO A 41 -14.81 -20.72 4.08
C PRO A 41 -14.75 -19.35 4.76
N PHE A 42 -13.82 -18.50 4.32
CA PHE A 42 -13.90 -17.07 4.60
C PHE A 42 -15.07 -16.47 3.82
N THR A 43 -15.71 -15.48 4.42
CA THR A 43 -16.62 -14.59 3.68
C THR A 43 -15.79 -13.49 3.03
N TYR A 44 -16.22 -12.99 1.88
CA TYR A 44 -15.56 -11.87 1.23
C TYR A 44 -16.54 -10.80 0.81
N GLU A 45 -16.07 -9.55 0.78
CA GLU A 45 -16.77 -8.43 0.19
C GLU A 45 -15.84 -7.62 -0.71
N ARG A 46 -16.41 -7.03 -1.75
CA ARG A 46 -15.72 -6.07 -2.62
C ARG A 46 -16.49 -4.76 -2.58
N PRO A 47 -15.96 -3.71 -1.92
CA PRO A 47 -16.60 -2.40 -1.91
C PRO A 47 -16.76 -1.86 -3.34
N THR A 48 -17.95 -1.40 -3.70
CA THR A 48 -18.28 -0.94 -5.06
C THR A 48 -18.15 0.57 -5.26
N ASN A 49 -18.08 1.34 -4.18
CA ASN A 49 -18.03 2.80 -4.21
C ASN A 49 -16.61 3.37 -4.23
N ILE A 50 -15.62 2.56 -4.65
CA ILE A 50 -14.21 2.95 -4.62
C ILE A 50 -13.93 3.98 -5.74
N PRO A 51 -13.31 5.14 -5.42
CA PRO A 51 -12.80 6.05 -6.43
C PRO A 51 -11.71 5.36 -7.26
N PRO A 52 -11.79 5.38 -8.61
CA PRO A 52 -10.72 4.85 -9.44
C PRO A 52 -9.46 5.69 -9.24
N ALA A 53 -8.33 5.02 -9.00
CA ALA A 53 -7.02 5.66 -9.00
C ALA A 53 -6.51 5.84 -10.43
N ARG A 54 -5.63 6.83 -10.65
CA ARG A 54 -4.89 6.93 -11.91
C ARG A 54 -3.78 5.88 -11.92
N ALA A 55 -3.31 5.52 -13.11
CA ALA A 55 -2.13 4.67 -13.24
C ALA A 55 -0.94 5.28 -12.46
N GLY A 56 -0.31 4.48 -11.61
CA GLY A 56 0.77 4.91 -10.71
C GLY A 56 0.32 5.42 -9.34
N ASP A 57 -0.97 5.62 -9.09
CA ASP A 57 -1.49 6.11 -7.81
C ASP A 57 -2.03 4.97 -6.90
N CYS A 58 -1.99 3.71 -7.34
CA CYS A 58 -2.58 2.58 -6.61
C CYS A 58 -2.02 2.42 -5.19
N GLY A 59 -0.69 2.49 -5.02
CA GLY A 59 -0.05 2.36 -3.69
C GLY A 59 -0.44 3.47 -2.73
N VAL A 60 -0.59 4.70 -3.23
CA VAL A 60 -1.02 5.86 -2.45
C VAL A 60 -2.44 5.66 -1.93
N TYR A 61 -3.35 5.22 -2.81
CA TYR A 61 -4.72 4.98 -2.39
C TYR A 61 -4.83 3.77 -1.43
N THR A 62 -4.02 2.72 -1.62
CA THR A 62 -3.95 1.59 -0.69
C THR A 62 -3.57 2.05 0.72
N LEU A 63 -2.54 2.89 0.85
CA LEU A 63 -2.11 3.40 2.15
C LEU A 63 -3.17 4.31 2.78
N LYS A 64 -3.81 5.17 1.99
CA LYS A 64 -4.93 6.00 2.47
C LYS A 64 -6.12 5.16 2.94
N TYR A 65 -6.42 4.08 2.24
CA TYR A 65 -7.46 3.14 2.63
C TYR A 65 -7.14 2.48 3.98
N ILE A 66 -5.90 2.01 4.16
CA ILE A 66 -5.44 1.42 5.43
C ILE A 66 -5.54 2.44 6.57
N GLU A 67 -5.08 3.68 6.34
CA GLU A 67 -5.17 4.77 7.31
C GLU A 67 -6.62 5.03 7.75
N CYS A 68 -7.55 5.18 6.80
CA CYS A 68 -8.97 5.36 7.10
C CYS A 68 -9.52 4.22 7.96
N HIS A 69 -9.20 2.97 7.60
CA HIS A 69 -9.61 1.79 8.36
C HIS A 69 -9.02 1.73 9.77
N ALA A 70 -7.75 2.10 9.95
CA ALA A 70 -7.11 2.16 11.26
C ALA A 70 -7.74 3.23 12.17
N LEU A 71 -8.18 4.35 11.58
CA LEU A 71 -8.88 5.43 12.27
C LEU A 71 -10.38 5.17 12.47
N GLY A 72 -10.93 4.09 11.90
CA GLY A 72 -12.35 3.78 11.96
C GLY A 72 -13.24 4.75 11.16
N ILE A 73 -12.69 5.43 10.16
CA ILE A 73 -13.41 6.34 9.27
C ILE A 73 -13.68 5.69 7.91
N GLU A 74 -14.81 6.03 7.30
CA GLU A 74 -15.15 5.54 5.97
C GLU A 74 -14.24 6.19 4.92
N PHE A 75 -13.66 5.37 4.03
CA PHE A 75 -12.85 5.87 2.93
C PHE A 75 -13.73 6.60 1.90
N SER A 76 -13.48 7.89 1.66
CA SER A 76 -14.29 8.70 0.75
C SER A 76 -13.49 9.21 -0.45
N LYS A 77 -14.18 9.46 -1.57
CA LYS A 77 -13.57 10.08 -2.76
C LYS A 77 -12.97 11.45 -2.45
N LYS A 78 -13.48 12.16 -1.44
CA LYS A 78 -13.01 13.50 -1.06
C LYS A 78 -11.62 13.47 -0.45
N ASP A 79 -11.24 12.35 0.16
CA ASP A 79 -9.92 12.16 0.76
C ASP A 79 -8.84 12.06 -0.32
N CYS A 80 -9.21 11.58 -1.51
CA CYS A 80 -8.34 11.49 -2.68
C CYS A 80 -8.46 12.69 -3.64
N ALA A 81 -9.61 13.37 -3.67
CA ALA A 81 -9.86 14.46 -4.61
C ALA A 81 -9.24 15.81 -4.20
N LYS A 82 -8.95 16.02 -2.91
CA LYS A 82 -8.43 17.31 -2.40
C LYS A 82 -6.94 17.53 -2.69
N ALA A 83 -6.18 16.45 -2.90
CA ALA A 83 -4.75 16.51 -3.15
C ALA A 83 -4.44 15.96 -4.54
N SER A 84 -3.54 16.60 -5.28
CA SER A 84 -2.99 15.94 -6.47
C SER A 84 -2.28 14.65 -6.03
N GLY A 85 -2.28 13.59 -6.85
CA GLY A 85 -1.55 12.35 -6.52
C GLY A 85 -0.08 12.60 -6.17
N LYS A 86 0.53 13.65 -6.74
CA LYS A 86 1.86 14.15 -6.36
C LYS A 86 1.90 14.64 -4.91
N THR A 87 1.01 15.56 -4.53
CA THR A 87 0.96 16.10 -3.16
C THR A 87 0.80 14.99 -2.12
N MET A 88 -0.02 13.98 -2.42
CA MET A 88 -0.21 12.85 -1.51
C MET A 88 1.05 11.99 -1.40
N ARG A 89 1.73 11.70 -2.52
CA ARG A 89 3.04 11.03 -2.50
C ARG A 89 4.08 11.80 -1.71
N ASP A 90 4.21 13.10 -1.98
CA ASP A 90 5.20 13.96 -1.32
C ASP A 90 4.97 13.97 0.19
N LYS A 91 3.70 14.11 0.62
CA LYS A 91 3.33 14.07 2.03
C LYS A 91 3.67 12.73 2.67
N MET A 92 3.31 11.62 2.02
CA MET A 92 3.60 10.29 2.56
C MET A 92 5.09 9.99 2.61
N ALA A 93 5.87 10.46 1.62
CA ALA A 93 7.32 10.32 1.62
C ALA A 93 7.94 11.08 2.80
N VAL A 94 7.43 12.29 3.09
CA VAL A 94 7.82 13.07 4.26
C VAL A 94 7.46 12.34 5.56
N ASP A 95 6.21 11.88 5.70
CA ASP A 95 5.74 11.21 6.91
C ASP A 95 6.58 9.95 7.19
N ILE A 96 6.88 9.13 6.17
CA ILE A 96 7.76 7.95 6.27
C ILE A 96 9.19 8.33 6.68
N PHE A 97 9.76 9.36 6.06
CA PHE A 97 11.11 9.81 6.37
C PHE A 97 11.23 10.31 7.82
N GLN A 98 10.20 11.00 8.32
CA GLN A 98 10.15 11.45 9.70
C GLN A 98 9.99 10.29 10.70
N GLU A 99 9.17 9.29 10.38
CA GLU A 99 8.99 8.10 11.23
C GLU A 99 10.24 7.21 11.26
N LEU A 100 10.98 7.17 10.15
CA LEU A 100 12.16 6.32 9.98
C LEU A 100 13.39 7.15 9.54
N PRO A 101 13.93 8.03 10.39
CA PRO A 101 14.98 8.97 10.00
C PRO A 101 16.26 8.28 9.50
N ASN A 102 16.56 7.09 10.01
CA ASN A 102 17.74 6.31 9.63
C ASN A 102 17.42 5.22 8.59
N ALA A 103 16.24 5.25 7.97
CA ALA A 103 15.85 4.22 7.00
C ALA A 103 16.83 4.12 5.82
N HIS A 104 17.39 5.27 5.43
CA HIS A 104 18.35 5.39 4.35
C HIS A 104 19.71 4.74 4.65
N GLU A 105 20.01 4.46 5.91
CA GLU A 105 21.23 3.76 6.35
C GLU A 105 21.06 2.24 6.42
N PHE A 106 19.83 1.71 6.29
CA PHE A 106 19.65 0.27 6.27
C PHE A 106 20.21 -0.32 4.99
N GLU A 107 21.26 -1.12 5.13
CA GLU A 107 21.68 -2.03 4.07
C GLU A 107 20.51 -2.97 3.76
N ASN A 108 20.09 -2.98 2.49
CA ASN A 108 19.11 -3.93 2.02
C ASN A 108 19.72 -5.34 2.14
N LYS A 109 19.25 -6.14 3.10
CA LYS A 109 19.69 -7.53 3.35
C LYS A 109 18.86 -8.55 2.58
N ASP A 110 17.95 -8.09 1.74
CA ASP A 110 17.06 -8.93 0.96
C ASP A 110 17.92 -9.62 -0.11
N ASN A 111 18.05 -10.94 0.01
CA ASN A 111 18.78 -11.77 -0.93
C ASN A 111 18.24 -11.52 -2.36
N ASP A 112 19.10 -10.96 -3.19
CA ASP A 112 18.95 -10.54 -4.58
C ASP A 112 18.62 -11.68 -5.56
N ALA A 113 18.36 -12.89 -5.05
CA ALA A 113 18.01 -14.10 -5.78
C ALA A 113 16.82 -13.98 -6.75
N ASN A 114 16.02 -12.90 -6.70
CA ASN A 114 14.88 -12.70 -7.60
C ASN A 114 14.99 -11.45 -8.52
N LEU A 115 16.15 -10.80 -8.59
CA LEU A 115 16.36 -9.60 -9.42
C LEU A 115 16.10 -9.82 -10.92
N GLY A 116 16.16 -11.08 -11.40
CA GLY A 116 15.87 -11.44 -12.78
C GLY A 116 14.38 -11.53 -13.15
N ALA A 117 13.45 -11.49 -12.18
CA ALA A 117 12.01 -11.64 -12.43
C ALA A 117 11.29 -10.33 -12.74
N TYR A 118 11.96 -9.18 -12.56
CA TYR A 118 11.40 -7.86 -12.82
C TYR A 118 12.35 -7.11 -13.75
N GLU A 119 12.07 -7.07 -15.06
CA GLU A 119 12.59 -6.00 -15.92
C GLU A 119 11.85 -4.70 -15.55
N VAL A 120 12.11 -4.20 -14.35
CA VAL A 120 11.70 -2.87 -13.91
C VAL A 120 12.99 -2.13 -13.72
N LYS A 121 13.18 -1.03 -14.47
CA LYS A 121 14.12 0.01 -14.07
C LYS A 121 13.61 0.56 -12.75
N SER A 122 13.98 -0.10 -11.66
CA SER A 122 13.80 0.42 -10.32
C SER A 122 14.60 1.71 -10.24
N PRO A 123 13.99 2.88 -9.96
CA PRO A 123 14.75 3.97 -9.40
C PRO A 123 15.01 3.59 -7.94
N GLY A 124 15.90 2.62 -7.77
CA GLY A 124 16.36 2.17 -6.46
C GLY A 124 17.21 3.29 -5.89
N MET A 125 16.85 3.73 -4.69
CA MET A 125 17.40 4.85 -3.93
C MET A 125 16.98 6.25 -4.41
N LEU A 126 16.42 7.03 -3.48
CA LEU A 126 16.39 8.49 -3.62
C LEU A 126 17.84 8.95 -3.73
N ASP A 127 18.15 9.75 -4.73
CA ASP A 127 19.49 10.33 -4.84
C ASP A 127 19.74 11.32 -3.69
N GLU A 128 21.01 11.55 -3.37
CA GLU A 128 21.48 12.52 -2.36
C GLU A 128 20.83 13.90 -2.54
N LEU A 129 20.57 14.30 -3.79
CA LEU A 129 19.95 15.57 -4.13
C LEU A 129 18.48 15.63 -3.66
N THR A 130 17.76 14.53 -3.81
CA THR A 130 16.36 14.38 -3.40
C THR A 130 16.24 14.30 -1.88
N ILE A 131 17.18 13.61 -1.21
CA ILE A 131 17.25 13.58 0.26
C ILE A 131 17.52 14.99 0.81
N SER A 132 18.54 15.68 0.29
CA SER A 132 18.86 17.05 0.69
C SER A 132 17.71 18.02 0.45
N SER A 133 16.96 17.85 -0.65
CA SER A 133 15.77 18.67 -0.92
C SER A 133 14.64 18.43 0.07
N LEU A 134 14.43 17.18 0.54
CA LEU A 134 13.44 16.86 1.58
C LEU A 134 13.85 17.43 2.94
N GLU A 135 15.11 17.29 3.34
CA GLU A 135 15.65 17.87 4.59
C GLU A 135 15.53 19.41 4.62
N SER A 136 15.78 20.06 3.48
CA SER A 136 15.62 21.52 3.34
C SER A 136 14.16 21.96 3.44
N LEU A 137 13.21 21.20 2.90
CA LEU A 137 11.78 21.50 3.01
C LEU A 137 11.29 21.35 4.46
N LEU A 138 11.78 20.32 5.15
CA LEU A 138 11.52 20.09 6.57
C LEU A 138 12.06 21.22 7.45
N SER A 139 13.29 21.66 7.18
CA SER A 139 13.95 22.72 7.95
C SER A 139 13.35 24.11 7.74
N SER A 140 12.66 24.33 6.62
CA SER A 140 12.07 25.62 6.26
C SER A 140 10.60 25.79 6.71
N GLY A 141 9.96 24.73 7.24
CA GLY A 141 8.55 24.79 7.67
C GLY A 141 7.57 25.10 6.53
N LEU A 142 7.97 24.83 5.28
CA LEU A 142 7.20 25.11 4.06
C LEU A 142 6.29 23.93 3.63
N LEU A 143 6.09 22.94 4.52
CA LEU A 143 5.19 21.79 4.35
C LEU A 143 3.95 21.91 5.24
#